data_AF-A0A0C9UWG1-F1
#
_entry.id   AF-A0A0C9UWG1-F1
#
_cell.length_a   1.000
_cell.length_b   1.000
_cell.length_c   1.000
_cell.angle_alpha   90.00
_cell.angle_beta   90.00
_cell.angle_gamma   90.00
#
_symmetry.space_group_name_H-M   'P 1'
#
loop_
_entity.id
_entity.type
_entity.pdbx_description
1 polymer ?
#
loop_
_entity_poly.entity_id
_entity_poly.type
_entity_poly.pdbx_seq_one_letter_code
_entity_poly.pdbx_strand_id
1 'polypeptide(L)'
;VDVLRTRIEDTEREKRDLVGVVDRLRSDGAQAEGEIAALRESLKKARDEISELQAQVREVRSTDTTNKFKIQSLETQLQLAKQESDRNAAELDTKIEEFAKYRRDANAQRAALQTSYDSLTHDYESCKSELENIKRSDQHLRDQLNAALEKVNNLQDQLAEEGSAHKSQAEVQARLIQLLEKRNAEAKKRVEEVDREWDRTICEHQEREDRLKEQLQRERERADRLDSNLTRILESSEGIGAASATSPEPSASATIVAGFMKGTKLSDIFDENRRMKDELQKLKVENVRLMDTTTELISKVQEMAPHVSEQRFEYERQKQEAIQLSQQLSTVLAERDAAHHHVKDIEQKLTISRRENSLLESQLKDLGRQVQSLLREVTILQRPDLNHIPQEDESPADNVNEIDAMISNELVVFKHLPSFQEQYTRHLKIIRELGDRLERVTREQYEEQAQIERQALEEAADLIANLQQELETQKRSHEIEIRGFVQERDMYKARLSNQSPSKSMYASQNGHYGVPLGDNEYEALLADLQRNFDIYRTETGVDMNKLREELQESQSETAQLQASLAKANAKLENYNGTFVK
;
A
#
# COMPACT_ATOMS: atom_id res chain seq x y z
N VAL A 1 78.23 138.92 -77.76
CA VAL A 1 78.57 137.48 -77.91
C VAL A 1 78.49 136.76 -76.58
N ASP A 2 78.98 137.35 -75.49
CA ASP A 2 79.00 136.70 -74.17
C ASP A 2 77.61 136.48 -73.54
N VAL A 3 76.67 137.42 -73.69
CA VAL A 3 75.28 137.29 -73.15
C VAL A 3 74.48 136.17 -73.83
N LEU A 4 74.72 135.91 -75.12
CA LEU A 4 74.09 134.79 -75.83
C LEU A 4 74.73 133.46 -75.43
N ARG A 5 76.03 133.44 -75.15
CA ARG A 5 76.72 132.26 -74.62
C ARG A 5 76.21 131.89 -73.23
N THR A 6 76.06 132.84 -72.32
CA THR A 6 75.49 132.57 -70.99
C THR A 6 74.05 132.05 -71.06
N ARG A 7 73.21 132.60 -71.95
CA ARG A 7 71.83 132.12 -72.12
C ARG A 7 71.77 130.73 -72.74
N ILE A 8 72.64 130.42 -73.71
CA ILE A 8 72.77 129.07 -74.27
C ILE A 8 73.23 128.11 -73.18
N GLU A 9 74.24 128.47 -72.39
CA GLU A 9 74.72 127.67 -71.26
C GLU A 9 73.63 127.42 -70.22
N ASP A 10 72.80 128.42 -69.89
CA ASP A 10 71.68 128.27 -68.96
C ASP A 10 70.57 127.37 -69.53
N THR A 11 70.22 127.51 -70.82
CA THR A 11 69.26 126.59 -71.45
C THR A 11 69.81 125.16 -71.60
N GLU A 12 71.11 125.00 -71.75
CA GLU A 12 71.78 123.71 -71.77
C GLU A 12 71.90 123.10 -70.36
N ARG A 13 71.99 123.93 -69.31
CA ARG A 13 71.87 123.50 -67.91
C ARG A 13 70.43 123.05 -67.63
N GLU A 14 69.43 123.87 -67.95
CA GLU A 14 68.01 123.53 -67.77
C GLU A 14 67.61 122.28 -68.56
N LYS A 15 68.08 122.12 -69.80
CA LYS A 15 67.85 120.88 -70.56
C LYS A 15 68.52 119.67 -69.92
N ARG A 16 69.74 119.82 -69.39
CA ARG A 16 70.40 118.72 -68.64
C ARG A 16 69.66 118.38 -67.36
N ASP A 17 69.14 119.38 -66.65
CA ASP A 17 68.35 119.18 -65.44
C ASP A 17 66.99 118.53 -65.74
N LEU A 18 66.29 118.97 -66.80
CA LEU A 18 65.05 118.36 -67.26
C LEU A 18 65.27 116.94 -67.77
N VAL A 19 66.35 116.68 -68.50
CA VAL A 19 66.73 115.31 -68.90
C VAL A 19 67.03 114.48 -67.66
N GLY A 20 67.75 115.02 -66.67
CA GLY A 20 67.98 114.34 -65.40
C GLY A 20 66.70 114.04 -64.62
N VAL A 21 65.72 114.94 -64.63
CA VAL A 21 64.40 114.72 -64.02
C VAL A 21 63.59 113.69 -64.82
N VAL A 22 63.62 113.74 -66.14
CA VAL A 22 62.96 112.74 -67.01
C VAL A 22 63.60 111.37 -66.84
N ASP A 23 64.93 111.29 -66.70
CA ASP A 23 65.66 110.05 -66.45
C ASP A 23 65.35 109.50 -65.05
N ARG A 24 65.20 110.36 -64.03
CA ARG A 24 64.70 109.95 -62.71
C ARG A 24 63.27 109.44 -62.77
N LEU A 25 62.35 110.18 -63.40
CA LEU A 25 60.95 109.74 -63.55
C LEU A 25 60.83 108.45 -64.37
N ARG A 26 61.69 108.26 -65.38
CA ARG A 26 61.79 106.99 -66.12
C ARG A 26 62.32 105.87 -65.25
N SER A 27 63.35 106.14 -64.43
CA SER A 27 63.89 105.18 -63.46
C SER A 27 62.84 104.78 -62.42
N ASP A 28 62.13 105.75 -61.83
CA ASP A 28 61.09 105.54 -60.83
C ASP A 28 59.88 104.81 -61.45
N GLY A 29 59.52 105.15 -62.69
CA GLY A 29 58.49 104.43 -63.46
C GLY A 29 58.90 102.97 -63.73
N ALA A 30 60.14 102.72 -64.12
CA ALA A 30 60.67 101.37 -64.30
C ALA A 30 60.73 100.58 -62.97
N GLN A 31 61.05 101.23 -61.85
CA GLN A 31 61.00 100.64 -60.51
C GLN A 31 59.55 100.28 -60.13
N ALA A 32 58.60 101.20 -60.31
CA ALA A 32 57.19 100.96 -60.02
C ALA A 32 56.59 99.85 -60.90
N GLU A 33 56.95 99.78 -62.19
CA GLU A 33 56.54 98.69 -63.08
C GLU A 33 57.15 97.35 -62.63
N GLY A 34 58.41 97.36 -62.17
CA GLY A 34 59.08 96.20 -61.58
C GLY A 34 58.40 95.71 -60.30
N GLU A 35 58.02 96.63 -59.41
CA GLU A 35 57.26 96.32 -58.19
C GLU A 35 55.86 95.81 -58.50
N ILE A 36 55.15 96.41 -59.45
CA ILE A 36 53.83 95.93 -59.91
C ILE A 36 53.95 94.53 -60.52
N ALA A 37 55.01 94.26 -61.30
CA ALA A 37 55.27 92.93 -61.84
C ALA A 37 55.55 91.91 -60.73
N ALA A 38 56.39 92.27 -59.74
CA ALA A 38 56.68 91.43 -58.59
C ALA A 38 55.43 91.15 -57.73
N LEU A 39 54.58 92.17 -57.50
CA LEU A 39 53.30 92.03 -56.79
C LEU A 39 52.30 91.19 -57.58
N ARG A 40 52.25 91.31 -58.91
CA ARG A 40 51.40 90.46 -59.76
C ARG A 40 51.87 89.01 -59.74
N GLU A 41 53.18 88.79 -59.76
CA GLU A 41 53.77 87.46 -59.65
C GLU A 41 53.51 86.84 -58.27
N SER A 42 53.67 87.60 -57.18
CA SER A 42 53.37 87.11 -55.84
C SER A 42 51.87 86.85 -55.64
N LEU A 43 51.00 87.68 -56.19
CA LEU A 43 49.55 87.46 -56.16
C LEU A 43 49.16 86.22 -56.98
N LYS A 44 49.83 85.98 -58.12
CA LYS A 44 49.65 84.74 -58.89
C LYS A 44 50.09 83.52 -58.08
N LYS A 45 51.28 83.55 -57.47
CA LYS A 45 51.78 82.47 -56.59
C LYS A 45 50.82 82.19 -55.45
N ALA A 46 50.34 83.22 -54.76
CA ALA A 46 49.36 83.08 -53.68
C ALA A 46 48.01 82.50 -54.17
N ARG A 47 47.56 82.83 -55.39
CA ARG A 47 46.37 82.22 -55.98
C ARG A 47 46.57 80.75 -56.31
N ASP A 48 47.74 80.42 -56.87
CA ASP A 48 48.10 79.03 -57.19
C ASP A 48 48.16 78.21 -55.88
N GLU A 49 48.82 78.71 -54.83
CA GLU A 49 48.85 78.12 -53.49
C GLU A 49 47.45 77.96 -52.87
N ILE A 50 46.57 78.97 -52.98
CA ILE A 50 45.17 78.85 -52.50
C ILE A 50 44.45 77.74 -53.25
N SER A 51 44.64 77.62 -54.56
CA SER A 51 44.00 76.57 -55.36
C SER A 51 44.51 75.17 -54.99
N GLU A 52 45.81 75.02 -54.71
CA GLU A 52 46.43 73.79 -54.23
C GLU A 52 45.92 73.42 -52.83
N LEU A 53 45.88 74.37 -51.89
CA LEU A 53 45.32 74.17 -50.56
C LEU A 53 43.83 73.79 -50.62
N GLN A 54 43.06 74.41 -51.51
CA GLN A 54 41.65 74.04 -51.70
C GLN A 54 41.49 72.63 -52.27
N ALA A 55 42.36 72.21 -53.19
CA ALA A 55 42.37 70.84 -53.71
C ALA A 55 42.71 69.83 -52.60
N GLN A 56 43.75 70.10 -51.80
CA GLN A 56 44.13 69.27 -50.66
C GLN A 56 43.02 69.17 -49.61
N VAL A 57 42.33 70.27 -49.29
CA VAL A 57 41.18 70.25 -48.36
C VAL A 57 40.04 69.39 -48.89
N ARG A 58 39.76 69.43 -50.21
CA ARG A 58 38.73 68.57 -50.81
C ARG A 58 39.14 67.10 -50.78
N GLU A 59 40.40 66.80 -51.07
CA GLU A 59 40.95 65.45 -51.00
C GLU A 59 40.89 64.90 -49.58
N VAL A 60 41.37 65.64 -48.57
CA VAL A 60 41.31 65.26 -47.15
C VAL A 60 39.86 65.07 -46.70
N ARG A 61 38.93 65.91 -47.15
CA ARG A 61 37.50 65.72 -46.83
C ARG A 61 36.95 64.43 -47.46
N SER A 62 37.35 64.09 -48.68
CA SER A 62 36.93 62.85 -49.32
C SER A 62 37.53 61.60 -48.65
N THR A 63 38.79 61.66 -48.22
CA THR A 63 39.42 60.55 -47.49
C THR A 63 38.81 60.42 -46.09
N ASP A 64 38.54 61.53 -45.40
CA ASP A 64 37.84 61.55 -44.11
C ASP A 64 36.44 60.91 -44.21
N THR A 65 35.64 61.25 -45.23
CA THR A 65 34.33 60.59 -45.41
C THR A 65 34.45 59.10 -45.71
N THR A 66 35.39 58.68 -46.56
CA THR A 66 35.61 57.24 -46.80
C THR A 66 36.09 56.50 -45.55
N ASN A 67 36.93 57.13 -44.73
CA ASN A 67 37.41 56.55 -43.48
C ASN A 67 36.27 56.47 -42.45
N LYS A 68 35.38 57.47 -42.39
CA LYS A 68 34.16 57.41 -41.55
C LYS A 68 33.27 56.23 -41.94
N PHE A 69 33.03 56.02 -43.23
CA PHE A 69 32.26 54.85 -43.69
C PHE A 69 32.97 53.54 -43.37
N LYS A 70 34.30 53.46 -43.51
CA LYS A 70 35.07 52.28 -43.10
C LYS A 70 34.99 52.02 -41.60
N ILE A 71 35.11 53.05 -40.76
CA ILE A 71 34.97 52.95 -39.31
C ILE A 71 33.57 52.45 -38.95
N GLN A 72 32.52 53.04 -39.51
CA GLN A 72 31.14 52.59 -39.27
C GLN A 72 30.93 51.13 -39.73
N SER A 73 31.50 50.75 -40.87
CA SER A 73 31.47 49.35 -41.34
C SER A 73 32.22 48.40 -40.41
N LEU A 74 33.36 48.81 -39.86
CA LEU A 74 34.13 48.00 -38.91
C LEU A 74 33.44 47.93 -37.55
N GLU A 75 32.82 49.02 -37.10
CA GLU A 75 32.04 49.07 -35.86
C GLU A 75 30.83 48.14 -35.92
N THR A 76 30.10 48.14 -37.04
CA THR A 76 28.97 47.22 -37.25
C THR A 76 29.42 45.76 -37.33
N GLN A 77 30.52 45.46 -38.04
CA GLN A 77 31.11 44.12 -38.05
C GLN A 77 31.55 43.66 -36.66
N LEU A 78 32.16 44.57 -35.87
CA LEU A 78 32.59 44.29 -34.51
C LEU A 78 31.39 44.06 -33.58
N GLN A 79 30.31 44.83 -33.73
CA GLN A 79 29.07 44.62 -32.98
C GLN A 79 28.44 43.26 -33.31
N LEU A 80 28.37 42.89 -34.59
CA LEU A 80 27.87 41.58 -35.02
C LEU A 80 28.74 40.44 -34.46
N ALA A 81 30.06 40.54 -34.56
CA ALA A 81 30.97 39.53 -34.01
C ALA A 81 30.86 39.39 -32.48
N LYS A 82 30.62 40.50 -31.77
CA LYS A 82 30.33 40.47 -30.33
C LYS A 82 29.01 39.78 -30.03
N GLN A 83 27.95 40.11 -30.74
CA GLN A 83 26.64 39.46 -30.58
C GLN A 83 26.73 37.96 -30.88
N GLU A 84 27.47 37.55 -31.91
CA GLU A 84 27.71 36.14 -32.21
C GLU A 84 28.49 35.45 -31.09
N SER A 85 29.53 36.10 -30.55
CA SER A 85 30.28 35.59 -29.39
C SER A 85 29.38 35.41 -28.16
N ASP A 86 28.55 36.40 -27.85
CA ASP A 86 27.62 36.36 -26.72
C ASP A 86 26.56 35.26 -26.90
N ARG A 87 26.04 35.11 -28.12
CA ARG A 87 25.09 34.04 -28.48
C ARG A 87 25.72 32.66 -28.31
N ASN A 88 26.95 32.48 -28.81
CA ASN A 88 27.69 31.23 -28.66
C ASN A 88 28.03 30.91 -27.20
N ALA A 89 28.34 31.93 -26.39
CA ALA A 89 28.55 31.76 -24.95
C ALA A 89 27.27 31.30 -24.23
N ALA A 90 26.13 31.92 -24.53
CA ALA A 90 24.83 31.50 -23.98
C ALA A 90 24.43 30.09 -24.42
N GLU A 91 24.68 29.72 -25.68
CA GLU A 91 24.48 28.34 -26.15
C GLU A 91 25.41 27.34 -25.44
N LEU A 92 26.66 27.72 -25.18
CA LEU A 92 27.59 26.88 -24.43
C LEU A 92 27.11 26.70 -22.98
N ASP A 93 26.68 27.77 -22.31
CA ASP A 93 26.19 27.73 -20.94
C ASP A 93 24.92 26.87 -20.81
N THR A 94 23.96 27.06 -21.71
CA THR A 94 22.74 26.22 -21.76
C THR A 94 23.08 24.75 -21.98
N LYS A 95 24.05 24.43 -22.86
CA LYS A 95 24.52 23.04 -23.05
C LYS A 95 25.21 22.49 -21.80
N ILE A 96 26.04 23.29 -21.12
CA ILE A 96 26.67 22.88 -19.86
C ILE A 96 25.61 22.56 -18.79
N GLU A 97 24.57 23.38 -18.67
CA GLU A 97 23.45 23.16 -17.77
C GLU A 97 22.66 21.89 -18.12
N GLU A 98 22.36 21.67 -19.40
CA GLU A 98 21.71 20.45 -19.89
C GLU A 98 22.54 19.20 -19.53
N PHE A 99 23.85 19.21 -19.79
CA PHE A 99 24.73 18.09 -19.41
C PHE A 99 24.87 17.93 -17.89
N ALA A 100 24.78 19.02 -17.11
CA ALA A 100 24.74 18.94 -15.66
C ALA A 100 23.44 18.31 -15.16
N LYS A 101 22.28 18.67 -15.75
CA LYS A 101 20.98 18.04 -15.46
C LYS A 101 21.00 16.56 -15.84
N TYR A 102 21.41 16.23 -17.06
CA TYR A 102 21.55 14.84 -17.52
C TYR A 102 22.43 14.00 -16.60
N ARG A 103 23.58 14.53 -16.15
CA ARG A 103 24.44 13.81 -15.18
C ARG A 103 23.77 13.60 -13.82
N ARG A 104 23.02 14.59 -13.32
CA ARG A 104 22.27 14.45 -12.05
C ARG A 104 21.18 13.40 -12.18
N ASP A 105 20.41 13.44 -13.26
CA ASP A 105 19.31 12.51 -13.52
C ASP A 105 19.83 11.08 -13.72
N ALA A 106 20.89 10.90 -14.50
CA ALA A 106 21.54 9.60 -14.68
C ALA A 106 22.10 9.04 -13.37
N ASN A 107 22.69 9.89 -12.51
CA ASN A 107 23.15 9.46 -11.20
C ASN A 107 21.98 9.12 -10.26
N ALA A 108 20.89 9.87 -10.29
CA ALA A 108 19.69 9.59 -9.51
C ALA A 108 19.04 8.26 -9.94
N GLN A 109 18.91 8.01 -11.25
CA GLN A 109 18.44 6.73 -11.77
C GLN A 109 19.36 5.58 -11.37
N ARG A 110 20.68 5.77 -11.46
CA ARG A 110 21.65 4.75 -11.03
C ARG A 110 21.53 4.44 -9.53
N ALA A 111 21.36 5.47 -8.70
CA ALA A 111 21.16 5.31 -7.26
C ALA A 111 19.86 4.56 -6.96
N ALA A 112 18.75 4.90 -7.64
CA ALA A 112 17.46 4.21 -7.49
C ALA A 112 17.52 2.74 -7.95
N LEU A 113 18.21 2.47 -9.07
CA LEU A 113 18.46 1.10 -9.52
C LEU A 113 19.33 0.34 -8.52
N GLN A 114 20.32 0.99 -7.90
CA GLN A 114 21.16 0.34 -6.91
C GLN A 114 20.38 0.05 -5.62
N THR A 115 19.54 0.96 -5.13
CA THR A 115 18.71 0.70 -3.95
C THR A 115 17.70 -0.42 -4.18
N SER A 116 17.11 -0.52 -5.38
CA SER A 116 16.19 -1.60 -5.72
C SER A 116 16.90 -2.94 -5.93
N TYR A 117 18.12 -2.93 -6.46
CA TYR A 117 18.98 -4.11 -6.50
C TYR A 117 19.32 -4.59 -5.08
N ASP A 118 19.76 -3.69 -4.22
CA ASP A 118 20.13 -4.00 -2.83
C ASP A 118 18.92 -4.55 -2.05
N SER A 119 17.72 -3.96 -2.22
CA SER A 119 16.50 -4.50 -1.59
C SER A 119 16.14 -5.89 -2.12
N LEU A 120 16.19 -6.10 -3.43
CA LEU A 120 15.89 -7.41 -4.03
C LEU A 120 16.90 -8.48 -3.60
N THR A 121 18.18 -8.11 -3.46
CA THR A 121 19.20 -9.02 -2.91
C THR A 121 18.92 -9.38 -1.46
N HIS A 122 18.48 -8.42 -0.64
CA HIS A 122 18.10 -8.69 0.75
C HIS A 122 16.89 -9.62 0.85
N ASP A 123 15.85 -9.39 0.05
CA ASP A 123 14.67 -10.25 -0.01
C ASP A 123 15.04 -11.67 -0.47
N TYR A 124 15.90 -11.78 -1.48
CA TYR A 124 16.42 -13.07 -1.94
C TYR A 124 17.19 -13.82 -0.84
N GLU A 125 18.07 -13.13 -0.12
CA GLU A 125 18.81 -13.71 1.00
C GLU A 125 17.88 -14.12 2.15
N SER A 126 16.86 -13.32 2.45
CA SER A 126 15.83 -13.63 3.44
C SER A 126 15.06 -14.89 3.05
N CYS A 127 14.46 -14.92 1.85
CA CYS A 127 13.73 -16.08 1.34
C CYS A 127 14.62 -17.34 1.27
N LYS A 128 15.90 -17.18 0.92
CA LYS A 128 16.85 -18.29 0.92
C LYS A 128 17.08 -18.83 2.34
N SER A 129 17.22 -17.95 3.33
CA SER A 129 17.38 -18.35 4.74
C SER A 129 16.13 -19.03 5.29
N GLU A 130 14.94 -18.55 4.93
CA GLU A 130 13.66 -19.18 5.28
C GLU A 130 13.53 -20.57 4.66
N LEU A 131 13.90 -20.70 3.39
CA LEU A 131 13.92 -21.98 2.68
C LEU A 131 14.92 -22.95 3.32
N GLU A 132 16.09 -22.49 3.74
CA GLU A 132 17.04 -23.32 4.51
C GLU A 132 16.46 -23.73 5.87
N ASN A 133 15.75 -22.85 6.56
CA ASN A 133 15.10 -23.16 7.84
C ASN A 133 13.97 -24.19 7.67
N ILE A 134 13.13 -24.05 6.64
CA ILE A 134 12.09 -25.02 6.31
C ILE A 134 12.70 -26.37 5.93
N LYS A 135 13.81 -26.38 5.18
CA LYS A 135 14.52 -27.63 4.87
C LYS A 135 15.05 -28.31 6.14
N ARG A 136 15.60 -27.54 7.09
CA ARG A 136 16.08 -28.07 8.38
C ARG A 136 14.92 -28.60 9.22
N SER A 137 13.77 -27.92 9.23
CA SER A 137 12.59 -28.39 9.98
C SER A 137 11.96 -29.64 9.35
N ASP A 138 11.90 -29.74 8.03
CA ASP A 138 11.45 -30.95 7.31
C ASP A 138 12.39 -32.13 7.59
N GLN A 139 13.72 -31.91 7.55
CA GLN A 139 14.68 -32.94 7.96
C GLN A 139 14.44 -33.39 9.40
N HIS A 140 14.23 -32.46 10.32
CA HIS A 140 13.94 -32.80 11.72
C HIS A 140 12.65 -33.61 11.88
N LEU A 141 11.58 -33.24 11.18
CA LEU A 141 10.31 -33.98 11.20
C LEU A 141 10.46 -35.37 10.59
N ARG A 142 11.25 -35.53 9.52
CA ARG A 142 11.56 -36.84 8.93
C ARG A 142 12.34 -37.71 9.92
N ASP A 143 13.31 -37.15 10.63
CA ASP A 143 14.07 -37.88 11.65
C ASP A 143 13.17 -38.31 12.81
N GLN A 144 12.26 -37.44 13.26
CA GLN A 144 11.26 -37.79 14.27
C GLN A 144 10.31 -38.89 13.80
N LEU A 145 9.86 -38.83 12.54
CA LEU A 145 9.00 -39.86 11.94
C LEU A 145 9.74 -41.20 11.87
N ASN A 146 10.99 -41.21 11.41
CA ASN A 146 11.82 -42.42 11.36
C ASN A 146 12.02 -43.00 12.78
N ALA A 147 12.31 -42.17 13.78
CA ALA A 147 12.44 -42.61 15.16
C ALA A 147 11.12 -43.17 15.74
N ALA A 148 9.97 -42.61 15.35
CA ALA A 148 8.66 -43.14 15.73
C ALA A 148 8.38 -44.49 15.05
N LEU A 149 8.71 -44.63 13.77
CA LEU A 149 8.58 -45.89 13.03
C LEU A 149 9.49 -46.97 13.62
N GLU A 150 10.73 -46.64 13.98
CA GLU A 150 11.64 -47.56 14.68
C GLU A 150 11.05 -48.00 16.03
N LYS A 151 10.45 -47.08 16.81
CA LYS A 151 9.76 -47.46 18.06
C LYS A 151 8.58 -48.38 17.81
N VAL A 152 7.78 -48.14 16.77
CA VAL A 152 6.65 -49.01 16.40
C VAL A 152 7.17 -50.39 16.00
N ASN A 153 8.22 -50.48 15.19
CA ASN A 153 8.83 -51.76 14.82
C ASN A 153 9.37 -52.50 16.06
N ASN A 154 10.08 -51.80 16.96
CA ASN A 154 10.57 -52.40 18.20
C ASN A 154 9.43 -52.92 19.10
N LEU A 155 8.31 -52.18 19.21
CA LEU A 155 7.13 -52.64 19.95
C LEU A 155 6.43 -53.81 19.26
N GLN A 156 6.40 -53.84 17.92
CA GLN A 156 5.88 -54.98 17.16
C GLN A 156 6.75 -56.22 17.36
N ASP A 157 8.07 -56.08 17.36
CA ASP A 157 9.02 -57.15 17.63
C ASP A 157 8.86 -57.66 19.07
N GLN A 158 8.75 -56.77 20.06
CA GLN A 158 8.47 -57.13 21.45
C GLN A 158 7.13 -57.87 21.59
N LEU A 159 6.07 -57.39 20.93
CA LEU A 159 4.77 -58.06 20.95
C LEU A 159 4.82 -59.44 20.27
N ALA A 160 5.62 -59.59 19.21
CA ALA A 160 5.83 -60.88 18.55
C ALA A 160 6.61 -61.84 19.45
N GLU A 161 7.65 -61.37 20.14
CA GLU A 161 8.42 -62.12 21.14
C GLU A 161 7.53 -62.56 22.31
N GLU A 162 6.78 -61.63 22.93
CA GLU A 162 5.82 -61.93 24.01
C GLU A 162 4.74 -62.91 23.53
N GLY A 163 4.20 -62.71 22.33
CA GLY A 163 3.26 -63.63 21.71
C GLY A 163 3.83 -65.04 21.53
N SER A 164 5.10 -65.17 21.15
CA SER A 164 5.79 -66.46 21.05
C SER A 164 6.05 -67.09 22.43
N ALA A 165 6.42 -66.27 23.42
CA ALA A 165 6.67 -66.70 24.79
C ALA A 165 5.36 -67.21 25.42
N HIS A 166 4.26 -66.50 25.28
CA HIS A 166 2.94 -66.94 25.77
C HIS A 166 2.46 -68.20 25.07
N LYS A 167 2.67 -68.36 23.75
CA LYS A 167 2.37 -69.63 23.06
C LYS A 167 3.17 -70.78 23.63
N SER A 168 4.49 -70.62 23.82
CA SER A 168 5.32 -71.67 24.43
C SER A 168 4.93 -71.97 25.88
N GLN A 169 4.59 -70.96 26.68
CA GLN A 169 4.07 -71.12 28.04
C GLN A 169 2.73 -71.86 28.05
N ALA A 170 1.81 -71.52 27.15
CA ALA A 170 0.52 -72.20 27.00
C ALA A 170 0.71 -73.67 26.61
N GLU A 171 1.65 -73.98 25.71
CA GLU A 171 2.00 -75.37 25.38
C GLU A 171 2.55 -76.15 26.58
N VAL A 172 3.43 -75.54 27.37
CA VAL A 172 3.97 -76.16 28.59
C VAL A 172 2.86 -76.39 29.63
N GLN A 173 1.99 -75.40 29.85
CA GLN A 173 0.84 -75.53 30.74
C GLN A 173 -0.14 -76.62 30.28
N ALA A 174 -0.44 -76.69 28.98
CA ALA A 174 -1.29 -77.75 28.42
C ALA A 174 -0.69 -79.14 28.65
N ARG A 175 0.62 -79.31 28.43
CA ARG A 175 1.33 -80.57 28.72
C ARG A 175 1.28 -80.92 30.21
N LEU A 176 1.42 -79.92 31.09
CA LEU A 176 1.32 -80.13 32.55
C LEU A 176 -0.09 -80.56 32.97
N ILE A 177 -1.13 -79.89 32.46
CA ILE A 177 -2.52 -80.26 32.73
C ILE A 177 -2.77 -81.70 32.29
N GLN A 178 -2.32 -82.09 31.09
CA GLN A 178 -2.43 -83.47 30.62
C GLN A 178 -1.71 -84.48 31.55
N LEU A 179 -0.54 -84.14 32.09
CA LEU A 179 0.16 -84.99 33.06
C LEU A 179 -0.59 -85.07 34.40
N LEU A 180 -1.15 -83.95 34.87
CA LEU A 180 -1.97 -83.91 36.08
C LEU A 180 -3.26 -84.71 35.90
N GLU A 181 -3.93 -84.60 34.75
CA GLU A 181 -5.11 -85.39 34.40
C GLU A 181 -4.80 -86.89 34.38
N LYS A 182 -3.68 -87.29 33.75
CA LYS A 182 -3.22 -88.69 33.78
C LYS A 182 -2.94 -89.18 35.20
N ARG A 183 -2.21 -88.41 36.01
CA ARG A 183 -1.96 -88.73 37.42
C ARG A 183 -3.25 -88.85 38.21
N ASN A 184 -4.21 -87.94 37.99
CA ASN A 184 -5.48 -87.94 38.71
C ASN A 184 -6.37 -89.12 38.27
N ALA A 185 -6.35 -89.48 36.99
CA ALA A 185 -7.01 -90.69 36.49
C ALA A 185 -6.38 -91.96 37.10
N GLU A 186 -5.05 -92.05 37.19
CA GLU A 186 -4.39 -93.14 37.90
C GLU A 186 -4.70 -93.16 39.39
N ALA A 187 -4.74 -92.00 40.06
CA ALA A 187 -5.11 -91.90 41.46
C ALA A 187 -6.56 -92.37 41.70
N LYS A 188 -7.51 -91.96 40.85
CA LYS A 188 -8.89 -92.45 40.86
C LYS A 188 -8.94 -93.97 40.68
N LYS A 189 -8.21 -94.54 39.71
CA LYS A 189 -8.13 -96.00 39.54
C LYS A 189 -7.63 -96.72 40.79
N ARG A 190 -6.57 -96.21 41.44
CA ARG A 190 -6.07 -96.79 42.70
C ARG A 190 -7.10 -96.71 43.82
N VAL A 191 -7.83 -95.60 43.94
CA VAL A 191 -8.92 -95.48 44.94
C VAL A 191 -10.03 -96.47 44.63
N GLU A 192 -10.47 -96.58 43.39
CA GLU A 192 -11.48 -97.58 43.00
C GLU A 192 -10.99 -99.03 43.25
N GLU A 193 -9.70 -99.33 43.06
CA GLU A 193 -9.12 -100.64 43.40
C GLU A 193 -9.17 -100.90 44.90
N VAL A 194 -8.79 -99.92 45.71
CA VAL A 194 -8.85 -99.98 47.18
C VAL A 194 -10.31 -100.12 47.66
N ASP A 195 -11.25 -99.35 47.11
CA ASP A 195 -12.68 -99.45 47.44
C ASP A 195 -13.22 -100.85 47.12
N ARG A 196 -12.85 -101.44 45.97
CA ARG A 196 -13.21 -102.82 45.64
C ARG A 196 -12.59 -103.85 46.58
N GLU A 197 -11.41 -103.60 47.13
CA GLU A 197 -10.80 -104.46 48.15
C GLU A 197 -11.50 -104.30 49.50
N TRP A 198 -11.84 -103.07 49.89
CA TRP A 198 -12.66 -102.79 51.07
C TRP A 198 -14.02 -103.47 50.99
N ASP A 199 -14.75 -103.32 49.89
CA ASP A 199 -16.04 -103.98 49.69
C ASP A 199 -15.91 -105.50 49.81
N ARG A 200 -14.86 -106.09 49.22
CA ARG A 200 -14.56 -107.53 49.37
C ARG A 200 -14.36 -107.91 50.84
N THR A 201 -13.52 -107.17 51.58
CA THR A 201 -13.32 -107.45 53.01
C THR A 201 -14.60 -107.27 53.82
N ILE A 202 -15.43 -106.27 53.52
CA ILE A 202 -16.73 -106.07 54.16
C ILE A 202 -17.64 -107.26 53.88
N CYS A 203 -17.76 -107.72 52.63
CA CYS A 203 -18.53 -108.91 52.29
C CYS A 203 -18.03 -110.15 53.05
N GLU A 204 -16.71 -110.37 53.11
CA GLU A 204 -16.15 -111.47 53.89
C GLU A 204 -16.44 -111.34 55.39
N HIS A 205 -16.36 -110.13 55.95
CA HIS A 205 -16.71 -109.86 57.35
C HIS A 205 -18.20 -110.06 57.61
N GLN A 206 -19.08 -109.63 56.69
CA GLN A 206 -20.52 -109.88 56.76
C GLN A 206 -20.82 -111.38 56.69
N GLU A 207 -20.20 -112.13 55.77
CA GLU A 207 -20.33 -113.58 55.73
C GLU A 207 -19.85 -114.24 57.03
N ARG A 208 -18.74 -113.77 57.62
CA ARG A 208 -18.24 -114.26 58.92
C ARG A 208 -19.22 -113.92 60.04
N GLU A 209 -19.76 -112.70 60.08
CA GLU A 209 -20.77 -112.28 61.03
C GLU A 209 -22.05 -113.10 60.91
N ASP A 210 -22.52 -113.37 59.71
CA ASP A 210 -23.74 -114.13 59.48
C ASP A 210 -23.55 -115.60 59.88
N ARG A 211 -22.38 -116.19 59.59
CA ARG A 211 -22.00 -117.51 60.14
C ARG A 211 -21.98 -117.51 61.67
N LEU A 212 -21.43 -116.47 62.30
CA LEU A 212 -21.43 -116.32 63.76
C LEU A 212 -22.84 -116.10 64.31
N LYS A 213 -23.70 -115.33 63.64
CA LYS A 213 -25.11 -115.13 64.03
C LYS A 213 -25.90 -116.43 63.92
N GLU A 214 -25.69 -117.23 62.88
CA GLU A 214 -26.29 -118.55 62.78
C GLU A 214 -25.80 -119.49 63.90
N GLN A 215 -24.50 -119.45 64.24
CA GLN A 215 -23.98 -120.19 65.39
C GLN A 215 -24.60 -119.71 66.70
N LEU A 216 -24.72 -118.39 66.89
CA LEU A 216 -25.36 -117.77 68.05
C LEU A 216 -26.86 -118.09 68.12
N GLN A 217 -27.57 -118.14 66.99
CA GLN A 217 -28.97 -118.57 66.92
C GLN A 217 -29.12 -120.04 67.33
N ARG A 218 -28.25 -120.93 66.85
CA ARG A 218 -28.22 -122.33 67.29
C ARG A 218 -27.94 -122.45 68.79
N GLU A 219 -27.05 -121.62 69.34
CA GLU A 219 -26.77 -121.54 70.78
C GLU A 219 -27.95 -120.95 71.57
N ARG A 220 -28.61 -119.91 71.05
CA ARG A 220 -29.80 -119.30 71.67
C ARG A 220 -31.00 -120.23 71.63
N GLU A 221 -31.25 -120.96 70.55
CA GLU A 221 -32.27 -122.01 70.54
C GLU A 221 -31.99 -123.13 71.55
N ARG A 222 -30.72 -123.37 71.92
CA ARG A 222 -30.36 -124.26 73.03
C ARG A 222 -30.58 -123.59 74.38
N ALA A 223 -30.25 -122.30 74.51
CA ALA A 223 -30.46 -121.51 75.72
C ALA A 223 -31.95 -121.27 76.01
N ASP A 224 -32.77 -120.91 75.03
CA ASP A 224 -34.23 -120.72 75.15
C ASP A 224 -34.95 -122.02 75.55
N ARG A 225 -34.45 -123.19 75.11
CA ARG A 225 -34.91 -124.52 75.60
C ARG A 225 -34.54 -124.77 77.07
N LEU A 226 -33.53 -124.09 77.60
CA LEU A 226 -33.12 -124.15 78.99
C LEU A 226 -33.76 -123.02 79.83
N ASP A 227 -33.99 -121.84 79.26
CA ASP A 227 -34.65 -120.69 79.89
C ASP A 227 -36.17 -120.86 79.98
N SER A 228 -36.80 -121.62 79.07
CA SER A 228 -38.18 -122.12 79.25
C SER A 228 -38.32 -123.07 80.45
N ASN A 229 -37.22 -123.66 80.94
CA ASN A 229 -37.19 -124.44 82.18
C ASN A 229 -36.80 -123.60 83.42
N LEU A 230 -36.19 -122.41 83.23
CA LEU A 230 -35.80 -121.50 84.30
C LEU A 230 -36.80 -120.34 84.53
N THR A 231 -37.74 -120.10 83.61
CA THR A 231 -38.85 -119.12 83.75
C THR A 231 -39.99 -119.58 84.68
N ARG A 232 -39.76 -120.64 85.47
CA ARG A 232 -40.69 -121.15 86.49
C ARG A 232 -40.25 -120.87 87.93
N ILE A 233 -39.09 -120.23 88.13
CA ILE A 233 -38.58 -119.85 89.45
C ILE A 233 -37.90 -118.47 89.34
N LEU A 234 -38.46 -117.48 90.03
CA LEU A 234 -37.99 -116.09 90.23
C LEU A 234 -38.27 -115.14 89.04
N GLU A 235 -39.26 -114.24 89.00
CA GLU A 235 -39.96 -113.49 90.05
C GLU A 235 -39.06 -113.05 91.21
N SER A 236 -38.33 -111.94 91.05
CA SER A 236 -38.46 -110.75 91.91
C SER A 236 -37.24 -109.81 91.82
N SER A 237 -37.52 -108.50 91.95
CA SER A 237 -36.65 -107.39 92.42
C SER A 237 -35.64 -106.82 91.39
N GLU A 238 -35.95 -105.66 90.79
CA GLU A 238 -35.58 -104.28 91.22
C GLU A 238 -34.07 -104.01 91.04
N GLY A 239 -33.55 -102.90 90.51
CA GLY A 239 -34.03 -101.54 90.27
C GLY A 239 -32.80 -100.60 90.40
N ILE A 240 -32.89 -99.37 89.87
CA ILE A 240 -31.92 -98.25 90.02
C ILE A 240 -30.69 -98.34 89.08
N GLY A 241 -30.28 -97.34 88.31
CA GLY A 241 -30.70 -95.95 88.16
C GLY A 241 -29.53 -95.12 87.57
N ALA A 242 -29.86 -93.92 87.10
CA ALA A 242 -28.98 -92.77 86.86
C ALA A 242 -27.97 -92.85 85.69
N ALA A 243 -27.63 -91.80 84.95
CA ALA A 243 -28.15 -90.43 84.76
C ALA A 243 -27.27 -89.79 83.66
N SER A 244 -27.64 -88.56 83.27
CA SER A 244 -26.82 -87.53 82.60
C SER A 244 -26.90 -87.51 81.06
N ALA A 245 -27.86 -86.82 80.44
CA ALA A 245 -28.11 -85.36 80.36
C ALA A 245 -27.16 -84.66 79.35
N THR A 246 -27.63 -84.36 78.14
CA THR A 246 -28.16 -83.05 77.60
C THR A 246 -27.07 -82.15 76.99
N SER A 247 -27.02 -81.87 75.69
CA SER A 247 -27.89 -81.01 74.82
C SER A 247 -27.46 -79.49 74.83
N PRO A 248 -28.02 -78.57 73.99
CA PRO A 248 -27.28 -77.82 72.97
C PRO A 248 -27.48 -76.26 73.03
N GLU A 249 -26.80 -75.51 72.13
CA GLU A 249 -27.08 -74.17 71.52
C GLU A 249 -27.90 -73.05 72.29
N PRO A 250 -28.49 -72.00 71.65
CA PRO A 250 -27.96 -70.61 71.55
C PRO A 250 -28.95 -69.50 72.05
N SER A 251 -28.68 -68.21 71.77
CA SER A 251 -29.64 -67.12 71.37
C SER A 251 -29.51 -65.75 72.07
N ALA A 252 -29.96 -64.73 71.31
CA ALA A 252 -29.92 -63.28 71.44
C ALA A 252 -31.09 -62.64 72.25
N SER A 253 -31.01 -61.31 72.46
CA SER A 253 -32.06 -60.27 72.72
C SER A 253 -31.56 -59.24 73.76
N ALA A 254 -32.03 -58.00 73.92
CA ALA A 254 -32.79 -57.01 73.14
C ALA A 254 -32.80 -55.68 73.95
N THR A 255 -33.02 -54.58 73.24
CA THR A 255 -33.51 -53.21 73.58
C THR A 255 -34.18 -52.91 74.95
N ILE A 256 -33.89 -51.73 75.54
CA ILE A 256 -34.79 -50.82 76.34
C ILE A 256 -34.19 -49.37 76.28
N VAL A 257 -34.78 -48.30 75.67
CA VAL A 257 -35.89 -47.36 76.01
C VAL A 257 -35.67 -46.35 77.16
N ALA A 258 -35.44 -45.07 76.76
CA ALA A 258 -35.98 -43.75 77.15
C ALA A 258 -36.21 -43.23 78.61
N GLY A 259 -36.03 -41.89 78.76
CA GLY A 259 -36.65 -40.99 79.76
C GLY A 259 -36.00 -39.57 79.74
N PHE A 260 -36.61 -38.53 79.15
CA PHE A 260 -37.55 -37.49 79.66
C PHE A 260 -37.00 -36.48 80.69
N MET A 261 -36.98 -35.17 80.35
CA MET A 261 -37.28 -34.01 81.24
C MET A 261 -37.59 -32.73 80.43
N LYS A 262 -38.42 -31.86 81.04
CA LYS A 262 -39.17 -30.70 80.50
C LYS A 262 -38.47 -29.37 80.85
N GLY A 263 -38.45 -28.39 79.93
CA GLY A 263 -38.02 -27.01 80.22
C GLY A 263 -38.31 -26.04 79.06
N THR A 264 -39.37 -25.22 79.20
CA THR A 264 -39.70 -24.11 78.30
C THR A 264 -38.73 -22.94 78.49
N LYS A 265 -38.37 -22.25 77.39
CA LYS A 265 -37.28 -21.25 77.18
C LYS A 265 -35.91 -21.78 76.76
N LEU A 266 -35.77 -23.09 76.63
CA LEU A 266 -34.63 -23.70 75.96
C LEU A 266 -35.04 -24.24 74.58
N SER A 267 -36.27 -24.74 74.44
CA SER A 267 -36.85 -25.15 73.14
C SER A 267 -36.93 -23.98 72.15
N ASP A 268 -37.40 -22.79 72.55
CA ASP A 268 -37.52 -21.65 71.62
C ASP A 268 -36.16 -21.15 71.14
N ILE A 269 -35.15 -21.11 72.03
CA ILE A 269 -33.76 -20.77 71.66
C ILE A 269 -33.15 -21.89 70.81
N PHE A 270 -33.50 -23.16 71.03
CA PHE A 270 -33.07 -24.27 70.18
C PHE A 270 -33.78 -24.28 68.83
N ASP A 271 -35.04 -23.87 68.76
CA ASP A 271 -35.81 -23.75 67.53
C ASP A 271 -35.32 -22.55 66.72
N GLU A 272 -34.99 -21.43 67.36
CA GLU A 272 -34.33 -20.29 66.72
C GLU A 272 -32.88 -20.63 66.32
N ASN A 273 -32.10 -21.33 67.16
CA ASN A 273 -30.79 -21.86 66.76
C ASN A 273 -30.89 -22.88 65.63
N ARG A 274 -31.96 -23.68 65.57
CA ARG A 274 -32.20 -24.64 64.51
C ARG A 274 -32.57 -23.92 63.22
N ARG A 275 -33.46 -22.92 63.26
CA ARG A 275 -33.77 -22.05 62.13
C ARG A 275 -32.53 -21.30 61.63
N MET A 276 -31.74 -20.70 62.52
CA MET A 276 -30.49 -20.05 62.17
C MET A 276 -29.47 -21.03 61.58
N LYS A 277 -29.40 -22.27 62.07
CA LYS A 277 -28.56 -23.32 61.48
C LYS A 277 -29.08 -23.75 60.11
N ASP A 278 -30.39 -23.89 59.93
CA ASP A 278 -31.03 -24.25 58.67
C ASP A 278 -30.86 -23.13 57.63
N GLU A 279 -30.97 -21.86 58.04
CA GLU A 279 -30.69 -20.68 57.20
C GLU A 279 -29.21 -20.58 56.87
N LEU A 280 -28.31 -20.81 57.83
CA LEU A 280 -26.87 -20.83 57.58
C LEU A 280 -26.48 -22.00 56.66
N GLN A 281 -27.15 -23.16 56.77
CA GLN A 281 -26.99 -24.27 55.83
C GLN A 281 -27.51 -23.91 54.44
N LYS A 282 -28.69 -23.28 54.32
CA LYS A 282 -29.22 -22.80 53.04
C LYS A 282 -28.29 -21.79 52.38
N LEU A 283 -27.82 -20.80 53.13
CA LEU A 283 -26.86 -19.81 52.66
C LEU A 283 -25.51 -20.46 52.28
N LYS A 284 -25.05 -21.49 52.99
CA LYS A 284 -23.86 -22.25 52.59
C LYS A 284 -24.06 -22.99 51.29
N VAL A 285 -25.20 -23.67 51.11
CA VAL A 285 -25.53 -24.38 49.87
C VAL A 285 -25.67 -23.39 48.70
N GLU A 286 -26.27 -22.22 48.95
CA GLU A 286 -26.37 -21.16 47.95
C GLU A 286 -25.00 -20.55 47.62
N ASN A 287 -24.14 -20.34 48.62
CA ASN A 287 -22.78 -19.85 48.40
C ASN A 287 -21.95 -20.84 47.58
N VAL A 288 -22.05 -22.14 47.89
CA VAL A 288 -21.42 -23.21 47.09
C VAL A 288 -21.99 -23.22 45.67
N ARG A 289 -23.31 -23.14 45.50
CA ARG A 289 -23.93 -23.07 44.17
C ARG A 289 -23.47 -21.84 43.37
N LEU A 290 -23.37 -20.67 44.01
CA LEU A 290 -22.86 -19.45 43.38
C LEU A 290 -21.37 -19.58 43.04
N MET A 291 -20.57 -20.20 43.90
CA MET A 291 -19.16 -20.54 43.61
C MET A 291 -19.05 -21.50 42.42
N ASP A 292 -19.90 -22.52 42.35
CA ASP A 292 -19.91 -23.47 41.23
C ASP A 292 -20.31 -22.76 39.92
N THR A 293 -21.32 -21.88 39.95
CA THR A 293 -21.68 -21.10 38.74
C THR A 293 -20.62 -20.09 38.34
N THR A 294 -19.94 -19.45 39.29
CA THR A 294 -18.89 -18.47 38.98
C THR A 294 -17.64 -19.16 38.45
N THR A 295 -17.29 -20.33 38.97
CA THR A 295 -16.19 -21.16 38.44
C THR A 295 -16.52 -21.70 37.04
N GLU A 296 -17.77 -22.10 36.78
CA GLU A 296 -18.23 -22.50 35.45
C GLU A 296 -18.21 -21.33 34.44
N LEU A 297 -18.58 -20.11 34.87
CA LEU A 297 -18.45 -18.92 34.03
C LEU A 297 -16.99 -18.57 33.77
N ILE A 298 -16.11 -18.69 34.77
CA ILE A 298 -14.67 -18.47 34.60
C ILE A 298 -14.08 -19.48 33.63
N SER A 299 -14.45 -20.76 33.72
CA SER A 299 -13.95 -21.78 32.78
C SER A 299 -14.42 -21.50 31.36
N LYS A 300 -15.69 -21.11 31.16
CA LYS A 300 -16.21 -20.71 29.84
C LYS A 300 -15.48 -19.48 29.28
N VAL A 301 -15.18 -18.48 30.12
CA VAL A 301 -14.39 -17.31 29.71
C VAL A 301 -12.95 -17.71 29.38
N GLN A 302 -12.35 -18.63 30.13
CA GLN A 302 -11.02 -19.16 29.87
C GLN A 302 -10.96 -20.00 28.59
N GLU A 303 -12.01 -20.75 28.25
CA GLU A 303 -12.13 -21.48 26.99
C GLU A 303 -12.35 -20.56 25.78
N MET A 304 -13.08 -19.46 25.96
CA MET A 304 -13.32 -18.48 24.89
C MET A 304 -12.13 -17.53 24.66
N ALA A 305 -11.31 -17.27 25.68
CA ALA A 305 -10.13 -16.42 25.59
C ALA A 305 -9.14 -16.81 24.45
N PRO A 306 -8.74 -18.09 24.29
CA PRO A 306 -7.85 -18.49 23.19
C PRO A 306 -8.52 -18.29 21.82
N HIS A 307 -9.81 -18.61 21.67
CA HIS A 307 -10.53 -18.40 20.41
C HIS A 307 -10.60 -16.93 19.99
N VAL A 308 -10.84 -16.01 20.94
CA VAL A 308 -10.81 -14.57 20.65
C VAL A 308 -9.39 -14.12 20.28
N SER A 309 -8.35 -14.70 20.89
CA SER A 309 -6.96 -14.35 20.56
C SER A 309 -6.54 -14.85 19.18
N GLU A 310 -6.96 -16.07 18.79
CA GLU A 310 -6.70 -16.66 17.49
C GLU A 310 -7.43 -15.88 16.39
N GLN A 311 -8.71 -15.55 16.60
CA GLN A 311 -9.46 -14.69 15.69
C GLN A 311 -8.79 -13.34 15.51
N ARG A 312 -8.32 -12.69 16.59
CA ARG A 312 -7.59 -11.41 16.49
C ARG A 312 -6.31 -11.53 15.66
N PHE A 313 -5.58 -12.64 15.82
CA PHE A 313 -4.39 -12.89 15.01
C PHE A 313 -4.74 -13.08 13.54
N GLU A 314 -5.78 -13.84 13.22
CA GLU A 314 -6.25 -14.03 11.85
C GLU A 314 -6.78 -12.72 11.24
N TYR A 315 -7.55 -11.92 11.99
CA TYR A 315 -8.02 -10.61 11.54
C TYR A 315 -6.86 -9.66 11.25
N GLU A 316 -5.84 -9.62 12.12
CA GLU A 316 -4.66 -8.76 11.89
C GLU A 316 -3.86 -9.25 10.68
N ARG A 317 -3.74 -10.57 10.48
CA ARG A 317 -3.10 -11.14 9.29
C ARG A 317 -3.88 -10.78 8.02
N GLN A 318 -5.19 -10.98 8.00
CA GLN A 318 -6.05 -10.63 6.86
C GLN A 318 -6.00 -9.13 6.56
N LYS A 319 -5.95 -8.28 7.59
CA LYS A 319 -5.81 -6.84 7.44
C LYS A 319 -4.47 -6.47 6.82
N GLN A 320 -3.38 -7.11 7.25
CA GLN A 320 -2.06 -6.91 6.64
C GLN A 320 -2.04 -7.36 5.18
N GLU A 321 -2.62 -8.52 4.86
CA GLU A 321 -2.78 -9.01 3.48
C GLU A 321 -3.62 -8.02 2.63
N ALA A 322 -4.72 -7.49 3.16
CA ALA A 322 -5.54 -6.49 2.48
C ALA A 322 -4.79 -5.17 2.22
N ILE A 323 -3.98 -4.71 3.18
CA ILE A 323 -3.12 -3.52 3.01
C ILE A 323 -2.07 -3.78 1.92
N GLN A 324 -1.42 -4.94 1.94
CA GLN A 324 -0.42 -5.32 0.93
C GLN A 324 -1.04 -5.40 -0.46
N LEU A 325 -2.21 -6.04 -0.61
CA LEU A 325 -2.94 -6.12 -1.88
C LEU A 325 -3.39 -4.73 -2.36
N SER A 326 -3.84 -3.86 -1.45
CA SER A 326 -4.18 -2.47 -1.80
C SER A 326 -2.97 -1.68 -2.28
N GLN A 327 -1.80 -1.87 -1.65
CA GLN A 327 -0.56 -1.23 -2.08
C GLN A 327 -0.14 -1.74 -3.46
N GLN A 328 -0.19 -3.06 -3.69
CA GLN A 328 0.09 -3.66 -5.00
C GLN A 328 -0.88 -3.18 -6.08
N LEU A 329 -2.18 -3.03 -5.78
CA LEU A 329 -3.15 -2.48 -6.71
C LEU A 329 -2.84 -1.01 -7.03
N SER A 330 -2.46 -0.21 -6.03
CA SER A 330 -2.08 1.19 -6.25
C SER A 330 -0.83 1.32 -7.12
N THR A 331 0.19 0.48 -6.94
CA THR A 331 1.38 0.49 -7.79
C THR A 331 1.06 0.07 -9.21
N VAL A 332 0.27 -1.00 -9.40
CA VAL A 332 -0.16 -1.46 -10.73
C VAL A 332 -1.00 -0.40 -11.46
N LEU A 333 -1.88 0.31 -10.75
CA LEU A 333 -2.64 1.42 -11.34
C LEU A 333 -1.72 2.57 -11.76
N ALA A 334 -0.75 2.95 -10.93
CA ALA A 334 0.22 3.98 -11.28
C ALA A 334 1.09 3.60 -12.49
N GLU A 335 1.55 2.35 -12.56
CA GLU A 335 2.30 1.82 -13.70
C GLU A 335 1.45 1.78 -14.98
N ARG A 336 0.18 1.36 -14.87
CA ARG A 336 -0.79 1.38 -15.97
C ARG A 336 -0.98 2.80 -16.49
N ASP A 337 -1.15 3.76 -15.61
CA ASP A 337 -1.38 5.16 -15.98
C ASP A 337 -0.13 5.76 -16.63
N ALA A 338 1.06 5.50 -16.10
CA ALA A 338 2.32 5.88 -16.74
C ALA A 338 2.47 5.25 -18.14
N ALA A 339 2.16 3.97 -18.29
CA ALA A 339 2.16 3.30 -19.59
C ALA A 339 1.14 3.93 -20.56
N HIS A 340 -0.06 4.26 -20.10
CA HIS A 340 -1.05 4.97 -20.92
C HIS A 340 -0.58 6.36 -21.36
N HIS A 341 0.10 7.11 -20.50
CA HIS A 341 0.71 8.39 -20.87
C HIS A 341 1.80 8.19 -21.93
N HIS A 342 2.70 7.22 -21.76
CA HIS A 342 3.72 6.90 -22.74
C HIS A 342 3.14 6.46 -24.10
N VAL A 343 2.07 5.67 -24.12
CA VAL A 343 1.38 5.30 -25.36
C VAL A 343 0.80 6.53 -26.05
N LYS A 344 0.10 7.40 -25.31
CA LYS A 344 -0.44 8.66 -25.88
C LYS A 344 0.65 9.56 -26.44
N ASP A 345 1.79 9.69 -25.75
CA ASP A 345 2.92 10.49 -26.22
C ASP A 345 3.51 9.93 -27.52
N ILE A 346 3.64 8.59 -27.61
CA ILE A 346 4.12 7.92 -28.82
C ILE A 346 3.11 8.08 -29.96
N GLU A 347 1.81 7.94 -29.69
CA GLU A 347 0.75 8.18 -30.68
C GLU A 347 0.80 9.62 -31.21
N GLN A 348 0.94 10.61 -30.33
CA GLN A 348 1.09 12.01 -30.73
C GLN A 348 2.33 12.21 -31.60
N LYS A 349 3.50 11.72 -31.18
CA LYS A 349 4.75 11.80 -31.98
C LYS A 349 4.60 11.10 -33.34
N LEU A 350 3.91 9.96 -33.37
CA LEU A 350 3.62 9.22 -34.60
C LEU A 350 2.69 10.01 -35.53
N THR A 351 1.65 10.68 -35.00
CA THR A 351 0.78 11.54 -35.81
C THR A 351 1.52 12.75 -36.37
N ILE A 352 2.40 13.39 -35.59
CA ILE A 352 3.23 14.51 -36.04
C ILE A 352 4.19 14.03 -37.13
N SER A 353 4.94 12.96 -36.87
CA SER A 353 5.88 12.41 -37.86
C SER A 353 5.18 11.92 -39.13
N ARG A 354 3.95 11.39 -39.06
CA ARG A 354 3.14 11.06 -40.25
C ARG A 354 2.76 12.30 -41.04
N ARG A 355 2.35 13.38 -40.36
CA ARG A 355 2.07 14.68 -41.02
C ARG A 355 3.31 15.24 -41.69
N GLU A 356 4.45 15.23 -41.01
CA GLU A 356 5.73 15.66 -41.56
C GLU A 356 6.15 14.83 -42.78
N ASN A 357 6.03 13.50 -42.72
CA ASN A 357 6.30 12.64 -43.88
C ASN A 357 5.37 12.97 -45.06
N SER A 358 4.06 13.15 -44.81
CA SER A 358 3.13 13.55 -45.89
C SER A 358 3.47 14.91 -46.50
N LEU A 359 3.93 15.87 -45.69
CA LEU A 359 4.37 17.17 -46.16
C LEU A 359 5.65 17.06 -47.01
N LEU A 360 6.64 16.30 -46.54
CA LEU A 360 7.89 16.05 -47.27
C LEU A 360 7.63 15.31 -48.58
N GLU A 361 6.72 14.34 -48.61
CA GLU A 361 6.30 13.65 -49.84
C GLU A 361 5.65 14.62 -50.84
N SER A 362 4.79 15.53 -50.37
CA SER A 362 4.20 16.58 -51.22
C SER A 362 5.28 17.50 -51.78
N GLN A 363 6.20 17.97 -50.93
CA GLN A 363 7.30 18.83 -51.35
C GLN A 363 8.23 18.16 -52.37
N LEU A 364 8.52 16.86 -52.21
CA LEU A 364 9.30 16.08 -53.18
C LEU A 364 8.58 15.96 -54.52
N LYS A 365 7.26 15.73 -54.52
CA LYS A 365 6.44 15.71 -55.75
C LYS A 365 6.45 17.07 -56.44
N ASP A 366 6.30 18.15 -55.69
CA ASP A 366 6.34 19.52 -56.20
C ASP A 366 7.70 19.89 -56.78
N LEU A 367 8.80 19.57 -56.08
CA LEU A 367 10.15 19.79 -56.58
C LEU A 367 10.43 18.92 -57.81
N GLY A 368 9.95 17.68 -57.84
CA GLY A 368 10.02 16.81 -59.01
C GLY A 368 9.32 17.41 -60.24
N ARG A 369 8.12 17.98 -60.06
CA ARG A 369 7.37 18.71 -61.10
C ARG A 369 8.13 19.96 -61.57
N GLN A 370 8.76 20.72 -60.66
CA GLN A 370 9.61 21.86 -61.04
C GLN A 370 10.78 21.45 -61.92
N VAL A 371 11.51 20.40 -61.50
CA VAL A 371 12.67 19.90 -62.24
C VAL A 371 12.24 19.41 -63.63
N GLN A 372 11.13 18.67 -63.73
CA GLN A 372 10.58 18.23 -65.02
C GLN A 372 10.17 19.41 -65.92
N SER A 373 9.52 20.44 -65.38
CA SER A 373 9.15 21.64 -66.13
C SER A 373 10.38 22.42 -66.61
N LEU A 374 11.39 22.61 -65.75
CA LEU A 374 12.65 23.26 -66.11
C LEU A 374 13.41 22.46 -67.17
N LEU A 375 13.50 21.13 -67.04
CA LEU A 375 14.12 20.26 -68.05
C LEU A 375 13.39 20.36 -69.39
N ARG A 376 12.06 20.46 -69.37
CA ARG A 376 11.26 20.67 -70.58
C ARG A 376 11.58 22.02 -71.23
N GLU A 377 11.65 23.10 -70.47
CA GLU A 377 12.01 24.42 -71.02
C GLU A 377 13.43 24.42 -71.60
N VAL A 378 14.39 23.82 -70.90
CA VAL A 378 15.77 23.68 -71.39
C VAL A 378 15.82 22.83 -72.68
N THR A 379 15.04 21.76 -72.76
CA THR A 379 14.98 20.90 -73.96
C THR A 379 14.29 21.59 -75.14
N ILE A 380 13.25 22.38 -74.90
CA ILE A 380 12.59 23.23 -75.92
C ILE A 380 13.57 24.30 -76.44
N LEU A 381 14.35 24.94 -75.55
CA LEU A 381 15.38 25.90 -75.93
C LEU A 381 16.49 25.26 -76.77
N GLN A 382 16.87 24.01 -76.46
CA GLN A 382 17.91 23.27 -77.20
C GLN A 382 17.39 22.68 -78.52
N ARG A 383 16.10 22.34 -78.61
CA ARG A 383 15.48 21.78 -79.81
C ARG A 383 14.05 22.31 -79.99
N PRO A 384 13.86 23.38 -80.79
CA PRO A 384 12.55 24.01 -80.97
C PRO A 384 11.51 23.12 -81.68
N ASP A 385 11.95 22.09 -82.41
CA ASP A 385 11.08 21.16 -83.15
C ASP A 385 10.29 20.19 -82.23
N LEU A 386 10.68 20.07 -80.95
CA LEU A 386 10.10 19.12 -79.98
C LEU A 386 8.95 19.71 -79.14
N ASN A 387 8.49 20.92 -79.46
CA ASN A 387 7.39 21.60 -78.77
C ASN A 387 6.06 20.82 -78.76
N HIS A 388 5.91 19.79 -79.62
CA HIS A 388 4.68 19.04 -79.79
C HIS A 388 4.53 17.81 -78.87
N ILE A 389 5.51 17.51 -78.00
CA ILE A 389 5.38 16.40 -77.05
C ILE A 389 4.33 16.78 -75.99
N PRO A 390 3.17 16.09 -75.92
CA PRO A 390 2.17 16.36 -74.89
C PRO A 390 2.74 16.01 -73.52
N GLN A 391 2.39 16.81 -72.53
CA GLN A 391 2.68 16.46 -71.14
C GLN A 391 1.86 15.21 -70.82
N GLU A 392 2.50 14.13 -70.38
CA GLU A 392 1.79 13.12 -69.59
C GLU A 392 1.49 13.79 -68.24
N ASP A 393 0.43 14.59 -68.24
CA ASP A 393 -0.17 15.10 -67.02
C ASP A 393 -0.73 13.87 -66.31
N GLU A 394 0.05 13.29 -65.40
CA GLU A 394 -0.53 12.62 -64.25
C GLU A 394 -1.37 13.67 -63.53
N SER A 395 -2.62 13.75 -63.96
CA SER A 395 -3.67 14.50 -63.32
C SER A 395 -3.63 14.05 -61.85
N PRO A 396 -3.53 14.99 -60.90
CA PRO A 396 -3.50 14.61 -59.50
C PRO A 396 -4.76 13.78 -59.26
N ALA A 397 -4.58 12.52 -58.88
CA ALA A 397 -5.69 11.64 -58.51
C ALA A 397 -6.66 12.44 -57.61
N ASP A 398 -7.95 12.35 -57.91
CA ASP A 398 -9.08 13.21 -57.51
C ASP A 398 -9.32 13.44 -55.98
N ASN A 399 -8.31 13.32 -55.11
CA ASN A 399 -8.46 13.35 -53.66
C ASN A 399 -7.34 14.13 -52.92
N VAL A 400 -6.85 15.24 -53.48
CA VAL A 400 -6.02 16.18 -52.70
C VAL A 400 -6.72 17.53 -52.68
N ASN A 401 -6.83 18.12 -51.49
CA ASN A 401 -7.52 19.39 -51.22
C ASN A 401 -7.32 20.38 -52.37
N GLU A 402 -8.40 21.09 -52.77
CA GLU A 402 -8.35 22.14 -53.79
C GLU A 402 -7.21 23.15 -53.55
N ILE A 403 -6.87 23.36 -52.27
CA ILE A 403 -5.76 24.20 -51.81
C ILE A 403 -4.40 23.64 -52.23
N ASP A 404 -4.13 22.35 -52.03
CA ASP A 404 -2.85 21.72 -52.38
C ASP A 404 -2.70 21.60 -53.92
N ALA A 405 -3.81 21.42 -54.63
CA ALA A 405 -3.83 21.47 -56.09
C ALA A 405 -3.55 22.89 -56.63
N MET A 406 -4.10 23.93 -55.99
CA MET A 406 -3.79 25.33 -56.31
C MET A 406 -2.32 25.67 -55.99
N ILE A 407 -1.77 25.18 -54.89
CA ILE A 407 -0.36 25.36 -54.54
C ILE A 407 0.56 24.69 -55.57
N SER A 408 0.33 23.42 -55.90
CA SER A 408 1.20 22.69 -56.84
C SER A 408 1.12 23.24 -58.28
N ASN A 409 -0.06 23.66 -58.74
CA ASN A 409 -0.24 24.11 -60.12
C ASN A 409 0.10 25.60 -60.33
N GLU A 410 -0.26 26.47 -59.38
CA GLU A 410 -0.19 27.93 -59.56
C GLU A 410 1.02 28.57 -58.86
N LEU A 411 1.59 27.93 -57.85
CA LEU A 411 2.67 28.49 -57.03
C LEU A 411 4.04 27.83 -57.23
N VAL A 412 4.08 26.63 -57.80
CA VAL A 412 5.31 25.83 -57.94
C VAL A 412 5.86 25.85 -59.38
N VAL A 413 5.01 25.97 -60.41
CA VAL A 413 5.44 25.93 -61.83
C VAL A 413 5.61 27.35 -62.40
N PHE A 414 6.81 27.69 -62.84
CA PHE A 414 7.13 29.00 -63.42
C PHE A 414 7.51 28.85 -64.89
N LYS A 415 6.77 29.52 -65.79
CA LYS A 415 7.04 29.50 -67.24
C LYS A 415 7.76 30.77 -67.75
N HIS A 416 7.58 31.90 -67.07
CA HIS A 416 8.10 33.21 -67.51
C HIS A 416 8.36 34.15 -66.31
N LEU A 417 9.38 35.01 -66.39
CA LEU A 417 9.74 35.96 -65.31
C LEU A 417 8.61 36.93 -64.88
N PRO A 418 7.75 37.45 -65.80
CA PRO A 418 6.61 38.28 -65.41
C PRO A 418 5.53 37.49 -64.65
N SER A 419 5.28 36.24 -65.05
CA SER A 419 4.38 35.32 -64.35
C SER A 419 4.87 35.06 -62.91
N PHE A 420 6.18 34.90 -62.74
CA PHE A 420 6.80 34.73 -61.42
C PHE A 420 6.60 35.97 -60.52
N GLN A 421 6.71 37.18 -61.07
CA GLN A 421 6.45 38.41 -60.30
C GLN A 421 4.96 38.54 -59.88
N GLU A 422 4.02 38.21 -60.77
CA GLU A 422 2.59 38.17 -60.41
C GLU A 422 2.29 37.08 -59.37
N GLN A 423 2.89 35.91 -59.50
CA GLN A 423 2.76 34.83 -58.52
C GLN A 423 3.38 35.22 -57.17
N TYR A 424 4.56 35.85 -57.15
CA TYR A 424 5.21 36.32 -55.92
C TYR A 424 4.39 37.40 -55.20
N THR A 425 3.78 38.33 -55.95
CA THR A 425 2.89 39.34 -55.35
C THR A 425 1.60 38.74 -54.81
N ARG A 426 1.02 37.72 -55.45
CA ARG A 426 -0.09 36.94 -54.86
C ARG A 426 0.35 36.15 -53.64
N HIS A 427 1.54 35.54 -53.66
CA HIS A 427 2.09 34.78 -52.54
C HIS A 427 2.27 35.66 -51.29
N LEU A 428 2.81 36.87 -51.45
CA LEU A 428 2.93 37.83 -50.36
C LEU A 428 1.57 38.26 -49.79
N LYS A 429 0.53 38.37 -50.62
CA LYS A 429 -0.83 38.66 -50.14
C LYS A 429 -1.39 37.50 -49.32
N ILE A 430 -1.30 36.28 -49.84
CA ILE A 430 -1.78 35.07 -49.15
C ILE A 430 -0.99 34.83 -47.84
N ILE A 431 0.33 35.03 -47.83
CA ILE A 431 1.15 34.92 -46.61
C ILE A 431 0.71 35.95 -45.57
N ARG A 432 0.46 37.20 -45.96
CA ARG A 432 -0.04 38.22 -45.03
C ARG A 432 -1.42 37.88 -44.50
N GLU A 433 -2.33 37.44 -45.35
CA GLU A 433 -3.68 37.03 -44.95
C GLU A 433 -3.67 35.78 -44.05
N LEU A 434 -2.82 34.79 -44.33
CA LEU A 434 -2.61 33.62 -43.49
C LEU A 434 -1.94 33.99 -42.16
N GLY A 435 -0.97 34.90 -42.17
CA GLY A 435 -0.36 35.46 -40.97
C GLY A 435 -1.40 36.10 -40.07
N ASP A 436 -2.22 37.00 -40.63
CA ASP A 436 -3.32 37.65 -39.90
C ASP A 436 -4.35 36.63 -39.38
N ARG A 437 -4.64 35.57 -40.14
CA ARG A 437 -5.58 34.53 -39.72
C ARG A 437 -5.00 33.65 -38.61
N LEU A 438 -3.72 33.28 -38.69
CA LEU A 438 -3.02 32.54 -37.64
C LEU A 438 -2.93 33.36 -36.36
N GLU A 439 -2.62 34.66 -36.44
CA GLU A 439 -2.60 35.54 -35.27
C GLU A 439 -3.97 35.67 -34.61
N ARG A 440 -5.07 35.72 -35.40
CA ARG A 440 -6.43 35.71 -34.85
C ARG A 440 -6.76 34.40 -34.15
N VAL A 441 -6.53 33.26 -34.81
CA VAL A 441 -6.86 31.94 -34.25
C VAL A 441 -6.02 31.64 -33.01
N THR A 442 -4.73 31.97 -33.01
CA THR A 442 -3.87 31.81 -31.83
C THR A 442 -4.34 32.71 -30.69
N ARG A 443 -4.71 33.96 -30.95
CA ARG A 443 -5.28 34.86 -29.94
C ARG A 443 -6.57 34.32 -29.35
N GLU A 444 -7.49 33.84 -30.18
CA GLU A 444 -8.75 33.22 -29.76
C GLU A 444 -8.49 31.97 -28.89
N GLN A 445 -7.56 31.10 -29.29
CA GLN A 445 -7.19 29.92 -28.50
C GLN A 445 -6.56 30.27 -27.15
N TYR A 446 -5.71 31.29 -27.08
CA TYR A 446 -5.15 31.77 -25.82
C TYR A 446 -6.24 32.36 -24.91
N GLU A 447 -7.21 33.08 -25.48
CA GLU A 447 -8.35 33.62 -24.74
C GLU A 447 -9.27 32.51 -24.21
N GLU A 448 -9.55 31.49 -25.03
CA GLU A 448 -10.32 30.31 -24.61
C GLU A 448 -9.61 29.51 -23.52
N GLN A 449 -8.31 29.22 -23.68
CA GLN A 449 -7.52 28.53 -22.67
C GLN A 449 -7.46 29.33 -21.36
N ALA A 450 -7.24 30.64 -21.44
CA ALA A 450 -7.25 31.50 -20.25
C ALA A 450 -8.62 31.54 -19.56
N GLN A 451 -9.72 31.45 -20.32
CA GLN A 451 -11.07 31.34 -19.74
C GLN A 451 -11.29 30.01 -19.03
N ILE A 452 -10.89 28.90 -19.65
CA ILE A 452 -11.00 27.55 -19.05
C ILE A 452 -10.14 27.46 -17.79
N GLU A 453 -8.90 27.96 -17.84
CA GLU A 453 -8.00 27.99 -16.67
C GLU A 453 -8.58 28.85 -15.54
N ARG A 454 -9.17 30.01 -15.85
CA ARG A 454 -9.86 30.84 -14.85
C ARG A 454 -11.05 30.12 -14.22
N GLN A 455 -11.88 29.45 -15.01
CA GLN A 455 -13.02 28.68 -14.50
C GLN A 455 -12.55 27.53 -13.60
N ALA A 456 -11.52 26.78 -14.02
CA ALA A 456 -10.94 25.71 -13.22
C ALA A 456 -10.33 26.22 -11.89
N LEU A 457 -9.70 27.39 -11.91
CA LEU A 457 -9.17 28.02 -10.70
C LEU A 457 -10.29 28.49 -9.75
N GLU A 458 -11.39 29.00 -10.29
CA GLU A 458 -12.56 29.42 -9.50
C GLU A 458 -13.25 28.20 -8.86
N GLU A 459 -13.47 27.12 -9.62
CA GLU A 459 -14.00 25.84 -9.12
C GLU A 459 -13.08 25.22 -8.04
N ALA A 460 -11.77 25.24 -8.27
CA ALA A 460 -10.80 24.75 -7.27
C ALA A 460 -10.80 25.62 -6.01
N ALA A 461 -10.94 26.95 -6.14
CA ALA A 461 -11.04 27.85 -5.00
C ALA A 461 -12.32 27.58 -4.18
N ASP A 462 -13.45 27.36 -4.84
CA ASP A 462 -14.71 27.01 -4.18
C ASP A 462 -14.64 25.66 -3.46
N LEU A 463 -14.02 24.64 -4.07
CA LEU A 463 -13.81 23.34 -3.43
C LEU A 463 -12.89 23.45 -2.21
N ILE A 464 -11.82 24.24 -2.29
CA ILE A 464 -10.93 24.48 -1.15
C ILE A 464 -11.69 25.20 -0.02
N ALA A 465 -12.51 26.20 -0.35
CA ALA A 465 -13.32 26.91 0.64
C ALA A 465 -14.30 25.96 1.34
N ASN A 466 -14.97 25.07 0.58
CA ASN A 466 -15.88 24.07 1.13
C ASN A 466 -15.15 23.07 2.04
N LEU A 467 -14.00 22.54 1.61
CA LEU A 467 -13.19 21.63 2.43
C LEU A 467 -12.65 22.30 3.70
N GLN A 468 -12.27 23.58 3.63
CA GLN A 468 -11.86 24.36 4.80
C GLN A 468 -13.04 24.51 5.77
N GLN A 469 -14.23 24.80 5.27
CA GLN A 469 -15.43 24.89 6.09
C GLN A 469 -15.77 23.54 6.75
N GLU A 470 -15.69 22.43 6.01
CA GLU A 470 -15.89 21.09 6.58
C GLU A 470 -14.87 20.79 7.68
N LEU A 471 -13.59 21.06 7.45
CA LEU A 471 -12.54 20.89 8.47
C LEU A 471 -12.79 21.77 9.70
N GLU A 472 -13.27 23.01 9.53
CA GLU A 472 -13.67 23.85 10.65
C GLU A 472 -14.87 23.26 11.42
N THR A 473 -15.87 22.73 10.71
CA THR A 473 -17.02 22.09 11.37
C THR A 473 -16.61 20.84 12.14
N GLN A 474 -15.73 20.00 11.58
CA GLN A 474 -15.18 18.82 12.25
C GLN A 474 -14.29 19.20 13.45
N LYS A 475 -13.47 20.24 13.32
CA LYS A 475 -12.70 20.76 14.46
C LYS A 475 -13.62 21.25 15.58
N ARG A 476 -14.68 21.99 15.24
CA ARG A 476 -15.69 22.44 16.21
C ARG A 476 -16.41 21.26 16.86
N SER A 477 -16.77 20.22 16.11
CA SER A 477 -17.41 19.02 16.67
C SER A 477 -16.48 18.29 17.62
N HIS A 478 -15.21 18.06 17.24
CA HIS A 478 -14.22 17.45 18.12
C HIS A 478 -13.93 18.29 19.36
N GLU A 479 -13.92 19.63 19.25
CA GLU A 479 -13.74 20.49 20.41
C GLU A 479 -14.90 20.36 21.41
N ILE A 480 -16.14 20.22 20.92
CA ILE A 480 -17.32 19.96 21.75
C ILE A 480 -17.21 18.58 22.41
N GLU A 481 -16.84 17.53 21.67
CA GLU A 481 -16.64 16.18 22.20
C GLU A 481 -15.56 16.14 23.29
N ILE A 482 -14.40 16.77 23.04
CA ILE A 482 -13.31 16.87 24.02
C ILE A 482 -13.79 17.60 25.27
N ARG A 483 -14.56 18.69 25.10
CA ARG A 483 -15.13 19.42 26.24
C ARG A 483 -16.11 18.55 27.02
N GLY A 484 -16.91 17.73 26.36
CA GLY A 484 -17.77 16.71 26.97
C GLY A 484 -16.97 15.69 27.78
N PHE A 485 -15.93 15.08 27.19
CA PHE A 485 -15.06 14.14 27.91
C PHE A 485 -14.34 14.76 29.11
N VAL A 486 -13.92 16.02 29.02
CA VAL A 486 -13.32 16.75 30.14
C VAL A 486 -14.34 16.96 31.26
N GLN A 487 -15.56 17.36 30.92
CA GLN A 487 -16.65 17.52 31.88
C GLN A 487 -17.00 16.20 32.56
N GLU A 488 -17.18 15.12 31.79
CA GLU A 488 -17.42 13.78 32.32
C GLU A 488 -16.28 13.34 33.24
N ARG A 489 -15.02 13.47 32.80
CA ARG A 489 -13.84 13.16 33.62
C ARG A 489 -13.84 13.93 34.93
N ASP A 490 -14.14 15.22 34.89
CA ASP A 490 -14.14 16.07 36.07
C ASP A 490 -15.32 15.76 37.00
N MET A 491 -16.47 15.37 36.43
CA MET A 491 -17.63 14.88 37.16
C MET A 491 -17.36 13.51 37.81
N TYR A 492 -16.69 12.59 37.11
CA TYR A 492 -16.23 11.31 37.67
C TYR A 492 -15.16 11.50 38.74
N LYS A 493 -14.24 12.46 38.59
CA LYS A 493 -13.29 12.84 39.64
C LYS A 493 -13.98 13.39 40.88
N ALA A 494 -14.96 14.28 40.71
CA ALA A 494 -15.75 14.82 41.82
C ALA A 494 -16.59 13.73 42.50
N ARG A 495 -17.15 12.80 41.73
CA ARG A 495 -17.89 11.65 42.28
C ARG A 495 -16.96 10.69 43.01
N LEU A 496 -15.76 10.43 42.48
CA LEU A 496 -14.76 9.58 43.14
C LEU A 496 -14.23 10.23 44.42
N SER A 497 -14.01 11.55 44.44
CA SER A 497 -13.63 12.27 45.67
C SER A 497 -14.74 12.26 46.71
N ASN A 498 -16.01 12.27 46.29
CA ASN A 498 -17.17 12.22 47.18
C ASN A 498 -17.54 10.78 47.61
N GLN A 499 -17.17 9.75 46.85
CA GLN A 499 -17.51 8.34 47.11
C GLN A 499 -16.38 7.56 47.79
N SER A 500 -15.29 8.22 48.19
CA SER A 500 -14.23 7.64 49.02
C SER A 500 -14.42 7.95 50.51
N PRO A 501 -15.09 7.09 51.31
CA PRO A 501 -14.85 7.03 52.73
C PRO A 501 -13.65 6.10 53.01
N SER A 502 -12.65 6.63 53.72
CA SER A 502 -11.70 5.86 54.55
C SER A 502 -10.71 4.90 53.88
N LYS A 503 -9.50 5.40 53.57
CA LYS A 503 -8.21 4.97 54.20
C LYS A 503 -7.03 5.66 53.50
N SER A 504 -6.52 6.70 54.13
CA SER A 504 -5.07 6.93 54.21
C SER A 504 -4.79 7.70 55.49
N MET A 505 -4.39 6.95 56.52
CA MET A 505 -3.76 7.49 57.73
C MET A 505 -2.41 8.10 57.34
N TYR A 506 -2.04 9.15 58.08
CA TYR A 506 -0.79 9.92 58.07
C TYR A 506 -0.69 11.09 57.07
N ALA A 507 -1.25 12.24 57.47
CA ALA A 507 -0.43 13.41 57.85
C ALA A 507 -1.31 14.60 58.32
N SER A 508 -1.14 14.97 59.59
CA SER A 508 -1.25 16.30 60.19
C SER A 508 -2.54 17.16 60.05
N GLN A 509 -3.38 17.07 61.10
CA GLN A 509 -3.79 18.17 61.98
C GLN A 509 -4.54 19.41 61.40
N ASN A 510 -5.88 19.39 61.56
CA ASN A 510 -6.75 20.40 62.23
C ASN A 510 -8.07 20.75 61.49
N GLY A 511 -9.21 20.51 62.16
CA GLY A 511 -10.26 21.53 62.31
C GLY A 511 -11.59 21.41 61.54
N HIS A 512 -12.53 20.62 62.08
CA HIS A 512 -13.88 21.06 62.51
C HIS A 512 -15.00 21.48 61.49
N TYR A 513 -15.99 20.58 61.37
CA TYR A 513 -17.47 20.73 61.37
C TYR A 513 -18.25 20.84 60.04
N GLY A 514 -19.28 19.98 59.96
CA GLY A 514 -20.26 19.91 58.88
C GLY A 514 -21.32 21.01 58.94
N VAL A 515 -21.92 21.26 57.77
CA VAL A 515 -23.02 22.21 57.56
C VAL A 515 -24.13 21.48 56.77
N PRO A 516 -25.43 21.68 57.08
CA PRO A 516 -26.54 21.03 56.39
C PRO A 516 -26.82 21.68 55.03
N LEU A 517 -27.08 20.88 54.00
CA LEU A 517 -27.45 21.31 52.64
C LEU A 517 -28.83 22.01 52.65
N GLY A 518 -28.95 23.15 51.97
CA GLY A 518 -30.17 23.97 51.90
C GLY A 518 -31.03 23.68 50.66
N ASP A 519 -32.34 23.93 50.76
CA ASP A 519 -33.37 23.63 49.73
C ASP A 519 -33.05 24.17 48.32
N ASN A 520 -32.28 25.25 48.20
CA ASN A 520 -31.82 25.79 46.91
C ASN A 520 -30.92 24.83 46.12
N GLU A 521 -30.18 23.94 46.81
CA GLU A 521 -29.32 22.96 46.16
C GLU A 521 -30.14 21.81 45.56
N TYR A 522 -31.28 21.45 46.17
CA TYR A 522 -32.19 20.46 45.60
C TYR A 522 -32.95 20.99 44.39
N GLU A 523 -33.32 22.28 44.41
CA GLU A 523 -33.99 22.92 43.29
C GLU A 523 -33.04 23.12 42.10
N ALA A 524 -31.77 23.48 42.37
CA ALA A 524 -30.70 23.47 41.37
C ALA A 524 -30.43 22.07 40.82
N LEU A 525 -30.38 21.04 41.67
CA LEU A 525 -30.17 19.65 41.24
C LEU A 525 -31.34 19.12 40.40
N LEU A 526 -32.58 19.52 40.71
CA LEU A 526 -33.76 19.18 39.92
C LEU A 526 -33.78 19.89 38.57
N ALA A 527 -33.39 21.18 38.53
CA ALA A 527 -33.24 21.92 37.29
C ALA A 527 -32.13 21.33 36.40
N ASP A 528 -31.02 20.91 37.01
CA ASP A 528 -29.93 20.21 36.32
C ASP A 528 -30.36 18.82 35.83
N LEU A 529 -31.14 18.06 36.63
CA LEU A 529 -31.71 16.79 36.18
C LEU A 529 -32.67 16.99 35.00
N GLN A 530 -33.56 17.99 35.05
CA GLN A 530 -34.48 18.31 33.96
C GLN A 530 -33.72 18.70 32.69
N ARG A 531 -32.69 19.54 32.82
CA ARG A 531 -31.82 19.92 31.72
C ARG A 531 -31.10 18.70 31.11
N ASN A 532 -30.60 17.80 31.95
CA ASN A 532 -29.95 16.57 31.49
C ASN A 532 -30.94 15.63 30.79
N PHE A 533 -32.19 15.55 31.24
CA PHE A 533 -33.23 14.80 30.56
C PHE A 533 -33.60 15.40 29.20
N ASP A 534 -33.68 16.73 29.10
CA ASP A 534 -33.95 17.41 27.83
C ASP A 534 -32.80 17.21 26.83
N ILE A 535 -31.55 17.31 27.30
CA ILE A 535 -30.36 17.03 26.49
C ILE A 535 -30.39 15.58 26.00
N TYR A 536 -30.53 14.61 26.92
CA TYR A 536 -30.60 13.19 26.57
C TYR A 536 -31.73 12.90 25.59
N ARG A 537 -32.89 13.53 25.74
CA ARG A 537 -34.02 13.39 24.80
C ARG A 537 -33.71 13.95 23.42
N THR A 538 -33.01 15.07 23.34
CA THR A 538 -32.61 15.65 22.05
C THR A 538 -31.50 14.85 21.38
N GLU A 539 -30.49 14.40 22.13
CA GLU A 539 -29.39 13.58 21.63
C GLU A 539 -29.90 12.23 21.15
N THR A 540 -30.72 11.54 21.95
CA THR A 540 -31.35 10.28 21.50
C THR A 540 -32.25 10.48 20.28
N GLY A 541 -32.93 11.62 20.14
CA GLY A 541 -33.69 11.95 18.94
C GLY A 541 -32.82 12.15 17.69
N VAL A 542 -31.67 12.82 17.85
CA VAL A 542 -30.71 13.02 16.76
C VAL A 542 -30.03 11.70 16.39
N ASP A 543 -29.63 10.90 17.36
CA ASP A 543 -28.97 9.61 17.13
C ASP A 543 -29.91 8.61 16.48
N MET A 544 -31.19 8.58 16.87
CA MET A 544 -32.20 7.76 16.20
C MET A 544 -32.43 8.18 14.75
N ASN A 545 -32.35 9.48 14.44
CA ASN A 545 -32.45 9.97 13.06
C ASN A 545 -31.21 9.61 12.25
N LYS A 546 -30.01 9.77 12.81
CA LYS A 546 -28.74 9.37 12.16
C LYS A 546 -28.69 7.87 11.88
N LEU A 547 -29.03 7.03 12.87
CA LEU A 547 -29.10 5.57 12.68
C LEU A 547 -30.11 5.18 11.62
N ARG A 548 -31.22 5.92 11.48
CA ARG A 548 -32.22 5.68 10.44
C ARG A 548 -31.70 6.09 9.05
N GLU A 549 -30.94 7.19 8.97
CA GLU A 549 -30.30 7.66 7.75
C GLU A 549 -29.20 6.70 7.29
N GLU A 550 -28.32 6.26 8.18
CA GLU A 550 -27.30 5.23 7.92
C GLU A 550 -27.92 3.89 7.50
N LEU A 551 -29.02 3.49 8.14
CA LEU A 551 -29.76 2.28 7.75
C LEU A 551 -30.35 2.42 6.34
N GLN A 552 -30.87 3.60 5.98
CA GLN A 552 -31.42 3.86 4.65
C GLN A 552 -30.31 3.91 3.59
N GLU A 553 -29.17 4.51 3.90
CA GLU A 553 -28.01 4.57 3.02
C GLU A 553 -27.46 3.16 2.76
N SER A 554 -27.24 2.37 3.82
CA SER A 554 -26.82 0.96 3.71
C SER A 554 -27.83 0.10 2.94
N GLN A 555 -29.13 0.32 3.13
CA GLN A 555 -30.17 -0.33 2.31
C GLN A 555 -30.09 0.07 0.83
N SER A 556 -29.76 1.33 0.52
CA SER A 556 -29.59 1.79 -0.85
C SER A 556 -28.34 1.19 -1.50
N GLU A 557 -27.23 1.11 -0.76
CA GLU A 557 -25.97 0.53 -1.23
C GLU A 557 -26.12 -0.98 -1.48
N THR A 558 -26.77 -1.71 -0.56
CA THR A 558 -27.05 -3.14 -0.76
C THR A 558 -27.95 -3.37 -1.97
N ALA A 559 -28.96 -2.53 -2.21
CA ALA A 559 -29.79 -2.60 -3.41
C ALA A 559 -28.98 -2.30 -4.70
N GLN A 560 -28.08 -1.32 -4.67
CA GLN A 560 -27.20 -1.01 -5.80
C GLN A 560 -26.20 -2.15 -6.09
N LEU A 561 -25.59 -2.73 -5.05
CA LEU A 561 -24.69 -3.87 -5.17
C LEU A 561 -25.44 -5.12 -5.67
N GLN A 562 -26.66 -5.36 -5.21
CA GLN A 562 -27.48 -6.46 -5.70
C GLN A 562 -27.85 -6.27 -7.18
N ALA A 563 -28.15 -5.03 -7.60
CA ALA A 563 -28.40 -4.70 -9.01
C ALA A 563 -27.13 -4.84 -9.89
N SER A 564 -25.96 -4.47 -9.37
CA SER A 564 -24.69 -4.64 -10.09
C SER A 564 -24.31 -6.12 -10.20
N LEU A 565 -24.53 -6.90 -9.15
CA LEU A 565 -24.33 -8.36 -9.13
C LEU A 565 -25.28 -9.05 -10.12
N ALA A 566 -26.57 -8.66 -10.15
CA ALA A 566 -27.52 -9.17 -11.14
C ALA A 566 -27.10 -8.84 -12.58
N LYS A 567 -26.60 -7.62 -12.84
CA LYS A 567 -26.04 -7.24 -14.15
C LYS A 567 -24.79 -8.04 -14.51
N ALA A 568 -23.90 -8.29 -13.54
CA ALA A 568 -22.70 -9.09 -13.75
C ALA A 568 -23.05 -10.56 -14.05
N ASN A 569 -23.98 -11.15 -13.31
CA ASN A 569 -24.48 -12.50 -13.56
C ASN A 569 -25.15 -12.61 -14.94
N ALA A 570 -25.98 -11.65 -15.32
CA ALA A 570 -26.59 -11.63 -16.65
C ALA A 570 -25.55 -11.49 -17.78
N LYS A 571 -24.44 -10.78 -17.54
CA LYS A 571 -23.30 -10.75 -18.48
C LYS A 571 -22.62 -12.11 -18.55
N LEU A 572 -22.34 -12.75 -17.42
CA LEU A 572 -21.72 -14.07 -17.36
C LEU A 572 -22.59 -15.15 -18.05
N GLU A 573 -23.90 -15.12 -17.87
CA GLU A 573 -24.83 -16.01 -18.58
C GLU A 573 -24.82 -15.79 -20.09
N ASN A 574 -24.77 -14.54 -20.55
CA ASN A 574 -24.64 -14.24 -21.99
C ASN A 574 -23.30 -14.72 -22.58
N TYR A 575 -22.21 -14.61 -21.83
CA TYR A 575 -20.90 -15.15 -22.23
C TYR A 575 -20.89 -16.68 -22.24
N ASN A 576 -21.51 -17.34 -21.26
CA ASN A 576 -21.61 -18.79 -21.23
C ASN A 576 -22.57 -19.34 -22.30
N GLY A 577 -23.65 -18.63 -22.62
CA GLY A 577 -24.61 -19.00 -23.67
C GLY A 577 -24.08 -18.81 -25.10
N THR A 578 -23.05 -18.00 -25.31
CA THR A 578 -22.42 -17.79 -26.62
C THR A 578 -21.35 -18.83 -26.95
N PHE A 579 -20.87 -19.62 -25.98
CA PHE A 579 -19.94 -20.74 -26.20
C PHE A 579 -20.62 -22.09 -26.47
N VAL A 580 -21.95 -22.17 -26.38
CA VAL A 580 -22.74 -23.42 -26.54
C VAL A 580 -23.52 -23.47 -27.86
N LYS A 581 -23.33 -22.48 -28.76
CA LYS A 581 -23.78 -22.53 -30.16
C LYS A 581 -22.58 -22.57 -31.08
#